data_AF-U3A087-F1
#
_entry.id   AF-U3A087-F1
#
_cell.length_a   1.000
_cell.length_b   1.000
_cell.length_c   1.000
_cell.angle_alpha   90.00
_cell.angle_beta   90.00
_cell.angle_gamma   90.00
#
_symmetry.space_group_name_H-M   'P 1'
#
loop_
_entity.id
_entity.type
_entity.pdbx_description
1 polymer ?
#
loop_
_entity_poly.entity_id
_entity_poly.type
_entity_poly.pdbx_seq_one_letter_code
_entity_poly.pdbx_strand_id
1 'polypeptide(L)'
;MFTDYIKYLPLLSMCGWIAMFASKHKSLFFGDCMGLVYHLALVPVVALLPGSAEIKFAGYIWLMSDAMVDMASINGAGHQTTWTARMCAHLPASIWIGGASLGMTGVARFIGVPLGAGLFLHALLGARIHNTKQVLGAFVVPGMIAWLLSIACWLGALNVIVPVGH
;
A
#
# COMPACT_ATOMS: atom_id res chain seq x y z
N MET A 1 4.68 13.55 20.73
CA MET A 1 5.20 14.47 19.71
C MET A 1 5.49 13.76 18.38
N PHE A 2 6.37 12.75 18.28
CA PHE A 2 6.55 12.02 17.00
C PHE A 2 5.37 11.09 16.65
N THR A 3 4.73 10.51 17.66
CA THR A 3 3.56 9.63 17.54
C THR A 3 2.32 10.32 16.96
N ASP A 4 2.17 11.63 17.19
CA ASP A 4 0.97 12.38 16.82
C ASP A 4 0.84 12.59 15.31
N TYR A 5 1.96 12.52 14.58
CA TYR A 5 2.02 12.68 13.13
C TYR A 5 1.87 11.36 12.36
N ILE A 6 2.09 10.20 13.02
CA ILE A 6 2.06 8.89 12.35
C ILE A 6 0.68 8.60 11.74
N LYS A 7 -0.40 9.12 12.34
CA LYS A 7 -1.76 8.99 11.81
C LYS A 7 -1.94 9.61 10.41
N TYR A 8 -1.09 10.55 10.01
CA TYR A 8 -1.14 11.17 8.68
C TYR A 8 -0.28 10.44 7.63
N LEU A 9 0.58 9.50 8.04
CA LEU A 9 1.43 8.77 7.10
C LEU A 9 0.68 7.92 6.07
N PRO A 10 -0.50 7.32 6.36
CA PRO A 10 -1.32 6.69 5.32
C PRO A 10 -1.75 7.67 4.22
N LEU A 11 -1.96 8.95 4.54
CA LEU A 11 -2.28 9.98 3.54
C LEU A 11 -1.05 10.35 2.71
N LEU A 12 0.12 10.48 3.33
CA LEU A 12 1.37 10.69 2.60
C LEU A 12 1.67 9.52 1.65
N SER A 13 1.47 8.29 2.16
CA SER A 13 1.56 7.07 1.37
C SER A 13 0.59 7.11 0.19
N MET A 14 -0.66 7.49 0.41
CA MET A 14 -1.68 7.63 -0.64
C MET A 14 -1.27 8.64 -1.71
N CYS A 15 -0.67 9.78 -1.33
CA CYS A 15 -0.13 10.74 -2.28
C CYS A 15 0.99 10.13 -3.13
N GLY A 16 1.94 9.41 -2.52
CA GLY A 16 2.98 8.68 -3.24
C GLY A 16 2.41 7.65 -4.23
N TRP A 17 1.38 6.90 -3.81
CA TRP A 17 0.71 5.90 -4.63
C TRP A 17 0.04 6.53 -5.87
N ILE A 18 -0.73 7.60 -5.67
CA ILE A 18 -1.39 8.33 -6.76
C ILE A 18 -0.33 8.91 -7.71
N ALA A 19 0.70 9.57 -7.15
CA ALA A 19 1.76 10.19 -7.94
C ALA A 19 2.55 9.17 -8.76
N MET A 20 2.81 7.97 -8.21
CA MET A 20 3.46 6.88 -8.93
C MET A 20 2.70 6.52 -10.22
N PHE A 21 1.40 6.23 -10.14
CA PHE A 21 0.62 5.87 -11.33
C PHE A 21 0.41 7.06 -12.28
N ALA A 22 0.24 8.26 -11.73
CA ALA A 22 0.10 9.48 -12.52
C ALA A 22 1.39 9.90 -13.24
N SER A 23 2.54 9.32 -12.91
CA SER A 23 3.83 9.71 -13.51
C SER A 23 4.51 8.63 -14.33
N LYS A 24 4.26 7.33 -14.06
CA LYS A 24 4.93 6.22 -14.76
C LYS A 24 4.80 6.23 -16.27
N HIS A 25 3.76 6.87 -16.82
CA HIS A 25 3.58 7.03 -18.27
C HIS A 25 4.46 8.15 -18.87
N LYS A 26 5.01 9.06 -18.06
CA LYS A 26 5.91 10.16 -18.48
C LYS A 26 7.36 9.95 -18.06
N SER A 27 7.58 9.42 -16.85
CA SER A 27 8.90 9.18 -16.29
C SER A 27 8.84 7.99 -15.34
N LEU A 28 9.49 6.90 -15.72
CA LEU A 28 9.63 5.72 -14.88
C LEU A 28 10.39 6.06 -13.59
N PHE A 29 11.49 6.80 -13.70
CA PHE A 29 12.30 7.26 -12.57
C PHE A 29 11.47 8.03 -11.54
N PHE A 30 10.72 9.04 -11.97
CA PHE A 30 9.90 9.83 -11.03
C PHE A 30 8.79 8.96 -10.42
N GLY A 31 8.18 8.08 -11.22
CA GLY A 31 7.20 7.13 -10.74
C GLY A 31 7.72 6.19 -9.66
N ASP A 32 8.92 5.65 -9.83
CA ASP A 32 9.55 4.76 -8.85
C ASP A 32 9.99 5.53 -7.59
N CYS A 33 10.45 6.78 -7.71
CA CYS A 33 10.68 7.65 -6.55
C CYS A 33 9.40 7.89 -5.73
N MET A 34 8.25 8.06 -6.40
CA MET A 34 6.97 8.18 -5.70
C MET A 34 6.50 6.84 -5.11
N GLY A 35 6.87 5.72 -5.73
CA GLY A 35 6.77 4.39 -5.14
C GLY A 35 7.50 4.30 -3.79
N LEU A 36 8.76 4.75 -3.74
CA LEU A 36 9.53 4.81 -2.48
C LEU A 36 8.82 5.64 -1.40
N VAL A 37 8.28 6.82 -1.75
CA VAL A 37 7.49 7.63 -0.81
C VAL A 37 6.29 6.84 -0.30
N TYR A 38 5.58 6.16 -1.19
CA TYR A 38 4.43 5.33 -0.88
C TYR A 38 4.75 4.24 0.14
N HIS A 39 5.81 3.45 -0.09
CA HIS A 39 6.17 2.34 0.79
C HIS A 39 6.81 2.80 2.10
N LEU A 40 7.76 3.72 2.05
CA LEU A 40 8.52 4.16 3.24
C LEU A 40 7.61 4.90 4.23
N ALA A 41 6.62 5.66 3.75
CA ALA A 41 5.64 6.29 4.63
C ALA A 41 4.82 5.27 5.43
N LEU A 42 4.57 4.06 4.90
CA LEU A 42 3.81 3.03 5.62
C LEU A 42 4.62 2.26 6.65
N VAL A 43 5.96 2.32 6.62
CA VAL A 43 6.80 1.50 7.51
C VAL A 43 6.46 1.75 8.99
N PRO A 44 6.33 3.00 9.48
CA PRO A 44 5.92 3.24 10.86
C PRO A 44 4.47 2.82 11.13
N VAL A 45 3.61 2.84 10.11
CA VAL A 45 2.18 2.48 10.22
C VAL A 45 2.01 1.00 10.56
N VAL A 46 2.89 0.11 10.05
CA VAL A 46 2.89 -1.32 10.38
C VAL A 46 2.87 -1.58 11.89
N ALA A 47 3.62 -0.80 12.67
CA ALA A 47 3.67 -0.97 14.12
C ALA A 47 2.33 -0.64 14.80
N LEU A 48 1.58 0.32 14.26
CA LEU A 48 0.32 0.81 14.82
C LEU A 48 -0.88 -0.04 14.43
N LEU A 49 -0.87 -0.68 13.27
CA LEU A 49 -2.00 -1.47 12.82
C LEU A 49 -2.13 -2.75 13.67
N PRO A 50 -3.36 -3.24 13.89
CA PRO A 50 -3.57 -4.49 14.60
C PRO A 50 -3.02 -5.68 13.81
N GLY A 51 -2.79 -6.80 14.51
CA GLY A 51 -2.23 -8.01 13.92
C GLY A 51 -1.15 -8.64 14.82
N SER A 52 -0.94 -9.94 14.66
CA SER A 52 0.13 -10.66 15.35
C SER A 52 1.51 -10.23 14.84
N ALA A 53 2.57 -10.71 15.48
CA ALA A 53 3.95 -10.42 15.08
C ALA A 53 4.22 -10.84 13.62
N GLU A 54 3.65 -11.96 13.18
CA GLU A 54 3.77 -12.50 11.82
C GLU A 54 3.09 -11.60 10.80
N ILE A 55 1.90 -11.05 11.12
CA ILE A 55 1.19 -10.12 10.26
C ILE A 55 1.98 -8.82 10.09
N LYS A 56 2.55 -8.29 11.18
CA LYS A 56 3.41 -7.11 11.13
C LYS A 56 4.70 -7.37 10.36
N PHE A 57 5.30 -8.53 10.57
CA PHE A 57 6.49 -8.96 9.84
C PHE A 57 6.23 -9.03 8.33
N ALA A 58 5.09 -9.59 7.91
CA ALA A 58 4.68 -9.56 6.50
C ALA A 58 4.56 -8.12 5.97
N GLY A 59 4.04 -7.19 6.77
CA GLY A 59 3.98 -5.76 6.40
C GLY A 59 5.36 -5.17 6.14
N TYR A 60 6.31 -5.40 7.05
CA TYR A 60 7.69 -4.94 6.87
C TYR A 60 8.38 -5.59 5.67
N ILE A 61 8.19 -6.91 5.46
CA ILE A 61 8.74 -7.60 4.29
C ILE A 61 8.23 -6.95 3.01
N TRP A 62 6.92 -6.76 2.89
CA TRP A 62 6.35 -6.18 1.69
C TRP A 62 6.92 -4.80 1.39
N LEU A 63 6.83 -3.89 2.36
CA LEU A 63 7.23 -2.49 2.16
C LEU A 63 8.71 -2.36 1.80
N MET A 64 9.58 -3.15 2.45
CA MET A 64 11.01 -3.15 2.13
C MET A 64 11.29 -3.81 0.78
N SER A 65 10.61 -4.91 0.46
CA SER A 65 10.80 -5.61 -0.81
C SER A 65 10.39 -4.74 -1.99
N ASP A 66 9.22 -4.12 -1.95
CA ASP A 66 8.78 -3.25 -3.03
C ASP A 66 9.64 -1.98 -3.12
N ALA A 67 10.11 -1.41 -2.00
CA ALA A 67 11.05 -0.29 -2.04
C ALA A 67 12.39 -0.71 -2.69
N MET A 68 12.88 -1.92 -2.42
CA MET A 68 14.05 -2.47 -3.11
C MET A 68 13.79 -2.69 -4.61
N VAL A 69 12.57 -3.11 -4.99
CA VAL A 69 12.17 -3.24 -6.40
C VAL A 69 12.13 -1.88 -7.10
N ASP A 70 11.63 -0.84 -6.44
CA ASP A 70 11.66 0.53 -6.96
C ASP A 70 13.11 1.02 -7.12
N MET A 71 13.97 0.79 -6.13
CA MET A 71 15.40 1.08 -6.25
C MET A 71 16.08 0.31 -7.38
N ALA A 72 15.77 -0.98 -7.56
CA ALA A 72 16.31 -1.76 -8.66
C ALA A 72 15.89 -1.17 -10.02
N SER A 73 14.62 -0.79 -10.15
CA SER A 73 14.07 -0.13 -11.35
C SER A 73 14.78 1.20 -11.64
N ILE A 74 14.95 2.05 -10.62
CA ILE A 74 15.71 3.31 -10.71
C ILE A 74 17.14 3.07 -11.21
N ASN A 75 17.76 1.96 -10.81
CA ASN A 75 19.12 1.57 -11.20
C ASN A 75 19.17 0.72 -12.49
N GLY A 76 18.09 0.72 -13.29
CA GLY A 76 18.09 0.11 -14.62
C GLY A 76 17.79 -1.39 -14.65
N ALA A 77 17.25 -1.96 -13.57
CA ALA A 77 16.68 -3.31 -13.65
C ALA A 77 15.53 -3.33 -14.67
N GLY A 78 15.57 -4.28 -15.61
CA GLY A 78 14.59 -4.36 -16.69
C GLY A 78 13.15 -4.53 -16.18
N HIS A 79 12.19 -3.99 -16.95
CA HIS A 79 10.76 -4.00 -16.61
C HIS A 79 10.22 -5.39 -16.22
N GLN A 80 10.65 -6.45 -16.91
CA GLN A 80 10.16 -7.80 -16.61
C GLN A 80 10.69 -8.30 -15.25
N THR A 81 11.97 -8.04 -14.96
CA THR A 81 12.58 -8.41 -13.68
C THR A 81 11.90 -7.67 -12.52
N THR A 82 11.70 -6.36 -12.66
CA THR A 82 11.04 -5.55 -11.63
C THR A 82 9.58 -5.95 -11.45
N TRP A 83 8.87 -6.24 -12.54
CA TRP A 83 7.51 -6.76 -12.48
C TRP A 83 7.41 -8.10 -11.75
N THR A 84 8.27 -9.07 -12.10
CA THR A 84 8.29 -10.38 -11.45
C THR A 84 8.60 -10.26 -9.96
N ALA A 85 9.62 -9.48 -9.59
CA ALA A 85 9.97 -9.25 -8.20
C ALA A 85 8.82 -8.59 -7.41
N ARG A 86 8.10 -7.65 -8.03
CA ARG A 86 6.92 -7.01 -7.44
C ARG A 86 5.81 -8.01 -7.15
N MET A 87 5.55 -8.97 -8.05
CA MET A 87 4.54 -10.01 -7.78
C MET A 87 4.88 -10.87 -6.58
N CYS A 88 6.17 -11.15 -6.33
CA CYS A 88 6.60 -11.83 -5.11
C CYS A 88 6.33 -10.98 -3.86
N ALA A 89 6.56 -9.67 -3.92
CA ALA A 89 6.31 -8.74 -2.82
C ALA A 89 4.80 -8.55 -2.51
N HIS A 90 3.91 -8.81 -3.48
CA HIS A 90 2.46 -8.70 -3.27
C HIS A 90 1.88 -9.82 -2.39
N LEU A 91 2.58 -10.95 -2.25
CA LEU A 91 2.17 -12.01 -1.33
C LEU A 91 2.21 -11.56 0.15
N PRO A 92 3.34 -11.05 0.68
CA PRO A 92 3.37 -10.47 2.01
C PRO A 92 2.47 -9.23 2.14
N ALA A 93 2.27 -8.46 1.06
CA ALA A 93 1.30 -7.37 1.04
C ALA A 93 -0.11 -7.88 1.35
N SER A 94 -0.54 -8.94 0.67
CA SER A 94 -1.84 -9.57 0.87
C SER A 94 -2.04 -10.01 2.33
N ILE A 95 -1.04 -10.68 2.90
CA ILE A 95 -1.07 -11.17 4.28
C ILE A 95 -1.21 -10.00 5.26
N TRP A 96 -0.42 -8.94 5.09
CA TRP A 96 -0.47 -7.80 5.99
C TRP A 96 -1.76 -7.00 5.85
N ILE A 97 -2.13 -6.60 4.64
CA ILE A 97 -3.34 -5.80 4.39
C ILE A 97 -4.57 -6.56 4.87
N GLY A 98 -4.72 -7.82 4.47
CA GLY A 98 -5.85 -8.64 4.90
C GLY A 98 -5.85 -8.90 6.41
N GLY A 99 -4.71 -9.31 6.96
CA GLY A 99 -4.55 -9.63 8.39
C GLY A 99 -4.75 -8.44 9.31
N ALA A 100 -4.17 -7.28 8.98
CA ALA A 100 -4.38 -6.06 9.74
C ALA A 100 -5.84 -5.60 9.67
N SER A 101 -6.46 -5.69 8.49
CA SER A 101 -7.86 -5.28 8.30
C SER A 101 -8.85 -6.16 9.07
N LEU A 102 -8.55 -7.44 9.28
CA LEU A 102 -9.33 -8.31 10.16
C LEU A 102 -9.31 -7.83 11.62
N GLY A 103 -8.22 -7.21 12.08
CA GLY A 103 -8.12 -6.60 13.40
C GLY A 103 -8.80 -5.23 13.54
N MET A 104 -9.25 -4.63 12.43
CA MET A 104 -9.92 -3.33 12.40
C MET A 104 -11.45 -3.47 12.40
N THR A 105 -12.16 -2.35 12.45
CA THR A 105 -13.63 -2.28 12.37
C THR A 105 -14.08 -1.37 11.22
N GLY A 106 -15.37 -1.47 10.85
CA GLY A 106 -15.99 -0.58 9.86
C GLY A 106 -15.36 -0.65 8.47
N VAL A 107 -15.24 0.51 7.82
CA VAL A 107 -14.82 0.67 6.43
C VAL A 107 -13.44 0.05 6.18
N ALA A 108 -12.49 0.21 7.12
CA ALA A 108 -11.13 -0.30 6.95
C ALA A 108 -11.08 -1.83 6.83
N ARG A 109 -11.91 -2.54 7.62
CA ARG A 109 -12.07 -3.99 7.50
C ARG A 109 -12.70 -4.38 6.17
N PHE A 110 -13.81 -3.74 5.80
CA PHE A 110 -14.58 -4.08 4.59
C PHE A 110 -13.82 -3.85 3.29
N ILE A 111 -12.93 -2.86 3.25
CA ILE A 111 -12.10 -2.59 2.07
C ILE A 111 -10.83 -3.46 2.08
N GLY A 112 -10.16 -3.52 3.22
CA GLY A 112 -8.84 -4.14 3.30
C GLY A 112 -8.84 -5.66 3.15
N VAL A 113 -9.88 -6.36 3.64
CA VAL A 113 -9.96 -7.82 3.47
C VAL A 113 -10.10 -8.22 1.99
N PRO A 114 -11.06 -7.68 1.21
CA PRO A 114 -11.12 -7.91 -0.23
C PRO A 114 -9.87 -7.42 -0.98
N LEU A 115 -9.28 -6.28 -0.58
CA LEU A 115 -8.05 -5.79 -1.18
C LEU A 115 -6.89 -6.78 -1.00
N GLY A 116 -6.72 -7.31 0.21
CA GLY A 116 -5.73 -8.35 0.51
C GLY A 116 -5.95 -9.59 -0.35
N ALA A 117 -7.18 -10.09 -0.45
CA ALA A 117 -7.50 -11.22 -1.32
C ALA A 117 -7.23 -10.92 -2.82
N GLY A 118 -7.56 -9.72 -3.28
CA GLY A 118 -7.28 -9.29 -4.65
C GLY A 118 -5.79 -9.19 -4.95
N LEU A 119 -4.96 -8.74 -4.00
CA LEU A 119 -3.51 -8.75 -4.14
C LEU A 119 -2.91 -10.16 -4.18
N PHE A 120 -3.48 -11.11 -3.43
CA PHE A 120 -3.08 -12.52 -3.53
C PHE A 120 -3.35 -13.06 -4.93
N LEU A 121 -4.57 -12.81 -5.46
CA LEU A 121 -4.92 -13.19 -6.82
C LEU A 121 -4.02 -12.47 -7.84
N HIS A 122 -3.64 -11.21 -7.58
CA HIS A 122 -2.70 -10.47 -8.41
C HIS A 122 -1.32 -11.12 -8.45
N ALA A 123 -0.78 -11.48 -7.29
CA ALA A 123 0.51 -12.14 -7.17
C ALA A 123 0.52 -13.49 -7.92
N LEU A 124 -0.57 -14.27 -7.80
CA LEU A 124 -0.67 -15.61 -8.38
C LEU A 124 -0.93 -15.60 -9.89
N LEU A 125 -1.80 -14.70 -10.36
CA LEU A 125 -2.33 -14.71 -11.73
C LEU A 125 -1.77 -13.60 -12.62
N GLY A 126 -1.10 -12.60 -12.04
CA GLY A 126 -0.62 -11.38 -12.72
C GLY A 126 0.28 -11.65 -13.92
N ALA A 127 1.03 -12.75 -13.91
CA ALA A 127 1.91 -13.16 -15.01
C ALA A 127 1.25 -14.08 -16.05
N ARG A 128 0.03 -14.60 -15.79
CA ARG A 128 -0.57 -15.71 -16.55
C ARG A 128 -1.80 -15.34 -17.37
N ILE A 129 -2.42 -14.19 -17.13
CA ILE A 129 -3.65 -13.78 -17.81
C ILE A 129 -3.33 -12.61 -18.77
N HIS A 130 -3.94 -12.60 -19.96
CA HIS A 130 -3.84 -11.47 -20.87
C HIS A 130 -4.63 -10.27 -20.31
N ASN A 131 -4.07 -9.06 -20.37
CA ASN A 131 -4.67 -7.81 -19.84
C ASN A 131 -4.90 -7.74 -18.31
N THR A 132 -4.35 -8.67 -17.52
CA THR A 132 -4.48 -8.68 -16.04
C THR A 132 -3.98 -7.41 -15.40
N LYS A 133 -2.93 -6.79 -15.97
CA LYS A 133 -2.39 -5.51 -15.51
C LYS A 133 -3.45 -4.41 -15.50
N GLN A 134 -4.35 -4.40 -16.49
CA GLN A 134 -5.41 -3.40 -16.59
C GLN A 134 -6.58 -3.76 -15.66
N VAL A 135 -7.03 -5.01 -15.66
CA VAL A 135 -8.19 -5.44 -14.86
C VAL A 135 -7.89 -5.36 -13.36
N LEU A 136 -6.74 -5.91 -12.92
CA LEU A 136 -6.36 -5.85 -11.52
C LEU A 136 -5.80 -4.48 -11.15
N GLY A 137 -5.18 -3.74 -12.08
CA GLY A 137 -4.82 -2.34 -11.85
C GLY A 137 -6.05 -1.47 -11.55
N ALA A 138 -7.16 -1.68 -12.27
CA ALA A 138 -8.42 -0.98 -12.04
C ALA A 138 -9.06 -1.32 -10.68
N PHE A 139 -8.73 -2.46 -10.07
CA PHE A 139 -9.17 -2.82 -8.71
C PHE A 139 -8.19 -2.32 -7.64
N VAL A 140 -6.89 -2.60 -7.82
CA VAL A 140 -5.85 -2.34 -6.82
C VAL A 140 -5.63 -0.84 -6.64
N VAL A 141 -5.64 -0.03 -7.70
CA VAL A 141 -5.42 1.42 -7.59
C VAL A 141 -6.48 2.10 -6.72
N PRO A 142 -7.79 2.02 -7.03
CA PRO A 142 -8.81 2.62 -6.18
C PRO A 142 -8.95 1.90 -4.84
N GLY A 143 -8.78 0.57 -4.80
CA GLY A 143 -8.83 -0.20 -3.55
C GLY A 143 -7.77 0.23 -2.55
N MET A 144 -6.53 0.43 -3.01
CA MET A 144 -5.44 0.91 -2.15
C MET A 144 -5.66 2.34 -1.67
N ILE A 145 -6.13 3.25 -2.55
CA ILE A 145 -6.49 4.61 -2.16
C ILE A 145 -7.56 4.59 -1.06
N ALA A 146 -8.63 3.83 -1.27
CA ALA A 146 -9.74 3.74 -0.32
C ALA A 146 -9.30 3.10 1.00
N TRP A 147 -8.43 2.09 0.94
CA TRP A 147 -7.89 1.45 2.15
C TRP A 147 -6.97 2.41 2.93
N LEU A 148 -6.04 3.11 2.29
CA LEU A 148 -5.17 4.09 2.92
C LEU A 148 -5.94 5.23 3.58
N LEU A 149 -6.97 5.74 2.89
CA LEU A 149 -7.87 6.74 3.45
C LEU A 149 -8.62 6.18 4.67
N SER A 150 -9.12 4.95 4.59
CA SER A 150 -9.82 4.31 5.72
C SER A 150 -8.91 4.07 6.92
N ILE A 151 -7.62 3.76 6.72
CA ILE A 151 -6.63 3.66 7.80
C ILE A 151 -6.39 5.03 8.43
N ALA A 152 -6.23 6.08 7.62
CA ALA A 152 -6.07 7.44 8.14
C ALA A 152 -7.27 7.85 9.02
N CYS A 153 -8.49 7.56 8.58
CA CYS A 153 -9.70 7.75 9.38
C CYS A 153 -9.66 6.93 10.68
N TRP A 154 -9.33 5.63 10.58
CA TRP A 154 -9.29 4.72 11.73
C TRP A 154 -8.26 5.13 12.79
N LEU A 155 -7.11 5.67 12.36
CA LEU A 155 -6.08 6.26 13.22
C LEU A 155 -6.44 7.67 13.73
N GLY A 156 -7.61 8.21 13.37
CA GLY A 156 -8.09 9.51 13.84
C GLY A 156 -7.42 10.72 13.20
N ALA A 157 -6.86 10.58 11.99
CA ALA A 157 -6.25 11.69 11.25
C ALA A 157 -7.30 12.70 10.73
N LEU A 158 -8.53 12.23 10.51
CA LEU A 158 -9.63 12.99 9.91
C LEU A 158 -10.78 13.25 10.90
N ASN A 159 -10.58 13.00 12.20
CA ASN A 159 -11.56 13.38 13.21
C ASN A 159 -11.61 14.91 13.29
N VAL A 160 -12.71 15.48 12.81
CA VAL A 160 -13.01 16.91 12.94
C VAL A 160 -13.16 17.21 14.42
N ILE A 161 -12.30 18.09 14.95
CA ILE A 161 -12.61 18.79 16.20
C ILE A 161 -13.84 19.63 15.88
N VAL A 162 -15.03 19.14 16.23
CA VAL A 162 -16.22 19.99 16.26
C VAL A 162 -15.92 21.03 17.34
N PRO A 163 -15.82 22.32 17.01
CA PRO A 163 -15.70 23.34 18.05
C PRO A 163 -16.96 23.23 18.89
N VAL A 164 -16.81 22.85 20.16
CA VAL A 164 -17.90 22.99 21.12
C VAL A 164 -18.05 24.49 21.30
N GLY A 165 -19.06 25.07 20.66
CA GLY A 165 -19.41 26.47 20.86
C GLY A 165 -19.64 26.70 22.35
N HIS A 166 -18.86 27.60 22.93
CA HIS A 166 -19.10 28.18 24.24
C HIS A 166 -20.18 29.25 24.15
#